data_AF-A0A0D4BY80-F1
#
_entry.id   AF-A0A0D4BY80-F1
#
_cell.length_a   1.000
_cell.length_b   1.000
_cell.length_c   1.000
_cell.angle_alpha   90.00
_cell.angle_beta   90.00
_cell.angle_gamma   90.00
#
_symmetry.space_group_name_H-M   'P 1'
#
loop_
_entity.id
_entity.type
_entity.pdbx_description
1 polymer ?
#
loop_
_entity_poly.entity_id
_entity_poly.type
_entity_poly.pdbx_seq_one_letter_code
_entity_poly.pdbx_strand_id
1 'polypeptide(L)'
;MSRSFEVRTETPIDGTPEQVWDAVTSGNSGWLWPTEIEPKLGGAGPWGSVVTAWEPAKHFANHMEGDGGFYNTLDYQIEERADGKTWVRYMHAGIFLQDMDDDSWANQYDGVRKHTDFYQHTLAEYVKYFAGQQASYAEVQGPEASGSPEAFLTLKAAIGAQDAQLGDSIGFTVPGLGEITGVLDYSTEHFAGVRTEKALYRFFGRNAFGSVVGLTVHEFDAEANGAAWQSWLNGLY
;
A
#
# COMPACT_ATOMS: atom_id res chain seq x y z
N MET A 1 1.59 -11.05 -26.75
CA MET A 1 2.81 -10.22 -26.68
C MET A 1 2.87 -9.53 -25.33
N SER A 2 4.07 -9.31 -24.79
CA SER A 2 4.26 -8.50 -23.58
C SER A 2 3.79 -7.06 -23.81
N ARG A 3 3.19 -6.43 -22.79
CA ARG A 3 2.65 -5.07 -22.89
C ARG A 3 3.04 -4.23 -21.68
N SER A 4 3.49 -3.00 -21.95
CA SER A 4 3.84 -2.03 -20.92
C SER A 4 2.61 -1.39 -20.29
N PHE A 5 2.76 -0.89 -19.06
CA PHE A 5 1.81 0.00 -18.41
C PHE A 5 2.52 1.21 -17.81
N GLU A 6 1.74 2.27 -17.56
CA GLU A 6 2.16 3.43 -16.80
C GLU A 6 0.95 3.97 -16.02
N VAL A 7 1.09 4.10 -14.71
CA VAL A 7 0.11 4.73 -13.82
C VAL A 7 0.74 5.99 -13.24
N ARG A 8 -0.01 7.09 -13.25
CA ARG A 8 0.39 8.36 -12.61
C ARG A 8 -0.66 8.82 -11.63
N THR A 9 -0.23 9.32 -10.48
CA THR A 9 -1.11 9.94 -9.48
C THR A 9 -0.51 11.27 -9.01
N GLU A 10 -1.38 12.19 -8.62
CA GLU A 10 -0.99 13.38 -7.86
C GLU A 10 -1.76 13.37 -6.54
N THR A 11 -1.04 13.32 -5.42
CA THR A 11 -1.64 13.19 -4.09
C THR A 11 -1.18 14.34 -3.19
N PRO A 12 -2.11 15.16 -2.66
CA PRO A 12 -1.79 16.15 -1.64
C PRO A 12 -1.60 15.45 -0.29
N ILE A 13 -0.47 15.69 0.35
CA ILE A 13 -0.11 15.13 1.65
C ILE A 13 -0.01 16.27 2.67
N ASP A 14 -0.65 16.03 3.82
CA ASP A 14 -0.62 16.89 5.00
C ASP A 14 0.68 16.61 5.78
N GLY A 15 1.77 17.25 5.34
CA GLY A 15 3.11 17.07 5.87
C GLY A 15 4.14 17.87 5.06
N THR A 16 5.34 18.00 5.59
CA THR A 16 6.47 18.69 4.94
C THR A 16 7.13 17.83 3.85
N PRO A 17 7.82 18.44 2.86
CA PRO A 17 8.59 17.70 1.86
C PRO A 17 9.63 16.75 2.49
N GLU A 18 10.23 17.15 3.61
CA GLU A 18 11.17 16.33 4.37
C GLU A 18 10.50 15.09 4.97
N GLN A 19 9.30 15.25 5.57
CA GLN A 19 8.57 14.09 6.11
C GLN A 19 8.14 13.12 5.01
N VAL A 20 7.71 13.63 3.85
CA VAL A 20 7.39 12.80 2.69
C VAL A 20 8.64 12.09 2.15
N TRP A 21 9.75 12.81 2.06
CA TRP A 21 11.04 12.26 1.64
C TRP A 21 11.49 11.12 2.55
N ASP A 22 11.47 11.35 3.85
CA ASP A 22 11.83 10.34 4.84
C ASP A 22 10.90 9.12 4.70
N ALA A 23 9.59 9.35 4.52
CA ALA A 23 8.60 8.29 4.35
C ALA A 23 8.86 7.38 3.14
N VAL A 24 9.26 7.93 1.99
CA VAL A 24 9.47 7.16 0.75
C VAL A 24 10.87 6.57 0.59
N THR A 25 11.83 7.00 1.41
CA THR A 25 13.23 6.55 1.32
C THR A 25 13.69 5.67 2.48
N SER A 26 13.17 5.91 3.70
CA SER A 26 13.62 5.20 4.92
C SER A 26 12.47 4.79 5.86
N GLY A 27 11.29 5.41 5.71
CA GLY A 27 10.07 5.12 6.47
C GLY A 27 9.12 4.13 5.80
N ASN A 28 9.61 3.36 4.81
CA ASN A 28 8.77 2.49 3.96
C ASN A 28 7.97 1.45 4.75
N SER A 29 8.47 1.01 5.91
CA SER A 29 7.77 0.12 6.83
C SER A 29 6.43 0.69 7.32
N GLY A 30 6.30 2.02 7.42
CA GLY A 30 5.13 2.69 7.99
C GLY A 30 3.91 2.79 7.07
N TRP A 31 4.06 2.51 5.76
CA TRP A 31 2.98 2.67 4.80
C TRP A 31 2.96 1.66 3.65
N LEU A 32 4.07 0.96 3.42
CA LEU A 32 4.21 0.01 2.32
C LEU A 32 4.69 -1.34 2.84
N TRP A 33 6.00 -1.56 2.89
CA TRP A 33 6.67 -2.68 3.55
C TRP A 33 8.15 -2.31 3.76
N PRO A 34 8.85 -2.97 4.70
CA PRO A 34 10.26 -2.70 4.94
C PRO A 34 11.10 -2.96 3.69
N THR A 35 11.84 -1.96 3.26
CA THR A 35 12.81 -2.05 2.15
C THR A 35 14.04 -1.23 2.50
N GLU A 36 15.19 -1.68 2.02
CA GLU A 36 16.44 -0.94 2.15
C GLU A 36 16.75 -0.21 0.85
N ILE A 37 17.16 1.05 0.98
CA ILE A 37 17.54 1.92 -0.13
C ILE A 37 18.90 2.53 0.22
N GLU A 38 19.89 2.35 -0.64
CA GLU A 38 21.17 3.02 -0.50
C GLU A 38 21.01 4.51 -0.88
N PRO A 39 21.33 5.45 0.02
CA PRO A 39 20.92 6.85 -0.10
C PRO A 39 21.79 7.67 -1.06
N LYS A 40 21.85 7.26 -2.33
CA LYS A 40 22.61 7.93 -3.39
C LYS A 40 22.12 7.56 -4.79
N LEU A 41 22.35 8.46 -5.75
CA LEU A 41 22.20 8.14 -7.17
C LEU A 41 23.11 6.97 -7.56
N GLY A 42 22.56 5.99 -8.28
CA GLY A 42 23.24 4.73 -8.63
C GLY A 42 23.38 3.75 -7.47
N GLY A 43 22.78 4.05 -6.31
CA GLY A 43 22.74 3.14 -5.17
C GLY A 43 21.79 1.95 -5.40
N ALA A 44 21.91 0.94 -4.55
CA ALA A 44 20.97 -0.17 -4.51
C ALA A 44 19.56 0.29 -4.04
N GLY A 45 18.53 -0.15 -4.74
CA GLY A 45 17.13 0.02 -4.35
C GLY A 45 16.45 -1.32 -4.04
N PRO A 46 15.13 -1.30 -3.77
CA PRO A 46 14.38 -2.49 -3.41
C PRO A 46 14.42 -3.55 -4.51
N TRP A 47 14.47 -4.83 -4.11
CA TRP A 47 14.51 -6.02 -4.99
C TRP A 47 15.57 -5.99 -6.10
N GLY A 48 16.71 -5.34 -5.88
CA GLY A 48 17.79 -5.28 -6.87
C GLY A 48 17.59 -4.20 -7.94
N SER A 49 16.63 -3.28 -7.73
CA SER A 49 16.58 -2.04 -8.51
C SER A 49 17.79 -1.14 -8.24
N VAL A 50 17.98 -0.16 -9.10
CA VAL A 50 19.01 0.88 -8.98
C VAL A 50 18.31 2.23 -8.80
N VAL A 51 18.80 3.03 -7.86
CA VAL A 51 18.33 4.42 -7.65
C VAL A 51 18.74 5.26 -8.85
N THR A 52 17.76 5.83 -9.56
CA THR A 52 17.93 6.64 -10.77
C THR A 52 17.76 8.14 -10.53
N ALA A 53 17.19 8.53 -9.39
CA ALA A 53 17.17 9.91 -8.92
C ALA A 53 17.29 9.94 -7.38
N TRP A 54 18.09 10.89 -6.87
CA TRP A 54 18.27 11.09 -5.43
C TRP A 54 18.50 12.58 -5.15
N GLU A 55 17.41 13.31 -5.03
CA GLU A 55 17.38 14.74 -4.70
C GLU A 55 16.54 14.94 -3.43
N PRO A 56 17.17 15.05 -2.24
CA PRO A 56 16.48 15.14 -0.98
C PRO A 56 15.34 16.17 -0.96
N ALA A 57 14.20 15.77 -0.39
CA ALA A 57 12.96 16.54 -0.33
C ALA A 57 12.34 16.93 -1.70
N LYS A 58 12.81 16.36 -2.81
CA LYS A 58 12.39 16.76 -4.17
C LYS A 58 12.12 15.62 -5.14
N HIS A 59 13.05 14.68 -5.30
CA HIS A 59 12.93 13.65 -6.33
C HIS A 59 13.64 12.36 -5.92
N PHE A 60 12.87 11.28 -5.83
CA PHE A 60 13.38 9.94 -5.64
C PHE A 60 12.86 9.06 -6.78
N ALA A 61 13.73 8.29 -7.41
CA ALA A 61 13.31 7.32 -8.41
C ALA A 61 14.21 6.09 -8.38
N ASN A 62 13.66 4.94 -8.74
CA ASN A 62 14.39 3.71 -8.91
C ASN A 62 13.88 2.92 -10.12
N HIS A 63 14.76 2.12 -10.70
CA HIS A 63 14.48 1.32 -11.87
C HIS A 63 15.07 -0.09 -11.72
N MET A 64 14.28 -1.08 -12.13
CA MET A 64 14.69 -2.47 -12.20
C MET A 64 14.52 -2.96 -13.63
N GLU A 65 15.51 -3.70 -14.12
CA GLU A 65 15.40 -4.53 -15.31
C GLU A 65 15.55 -6.01 -14.91
N GLY A 66 14.99 -6.90 -15.72
CA GLY A 66 15.09 -8.34 -15.51
C GLY A 66 14.97 -9.13 -16.81
N ASP A 67 15.02 -10.45 -16.69
CA ASP A 67 14.95 -11.36 -17.82
C ASP A 67 13.69 -11.17 -18.67
N GLY A 68 13.78 -11.51 -19.96
CA GLY A 68 12.65 -11.44 -20.88
C GLY A 68 12.17 -10.02 -21.19
N GLY A 69 13.00 -9.00 -20.90
CA GLY A 69 12.64 -7.59 -21.09
C GLY A 69 11.77 -7.04 -19.95
N PHE A 70 11.75 -7.70 -18.79
CA PHE A 70 11.08 -7.19 -17.61
C PHE A 70 11.66 -5.83 -17.20
N TYR A 71 10.79 -4.90 -16.82
CA TYR A 71 11.19 -3.71 -16.10
C TYR A 71 10.12 -3.22 -15.14
N ASN A 72 10.56 -2.46 -14.14
CA ASN A 72 9.71 -1.75 -13.19
C ASN A 72 10.38 -0.43 -12.79
N THR A 73 9.66 0.67 -12.89
CA THR A 73 10.14 2.02 -12.56
C THR A 73 9.18 2.68 -11.61
N LEU A 74 9.71 3.19 -10.49
CA LEU A 74 8.98 4.09 -9.61
C LEU A 74 9.66 5.46 -9.63
N ASP A 75 8.87 6.53 -9.69
CA ASP A 75 9.32 7.92 -9.68
C ASP A 75 8.42 8.74 -8.77
N TYR A 76 9.02 9.44 -7.82
CA TYR A 76 8.38 10.28 -6.81
C TYR A 76 8.90 11.70 -6.93
N GLN A 77 8.06 12.63 -7.37
CA GLN A 77 8.36 14.07 -7.33
C GLN A 77 7.60 14.72 -6.19
N ILE A 78 8.34 15.40 -5.33
CA ILE A 78 7.87 16.01 -4.09
C ILE A 78 7.95 17.52 -4.26
N GLU A 79 6.80 18.18 -4.17
CA GLU A 79 6.66 19.61 -4.43
C GLU A 79 5.87 20.26 -3.28
N GLU A 80 6.47 21.19 -2.55
CA GLU A 80 5.71 22.06 -1.66
C GLU A 80 4.82 22.99 -2.49
N ARG A 81 3.53 23.06 -2.17
CA ARG A 81 2.59 23.98 -2.84
C ARG A 81 2.12 25.08 -1.90
N ALA A 82 1.62 26.16 -2.51
CA ALA A 82 1.22 27.39 -1.82
C ALA A 82 0.06 27.20 -0.82
N ASP A 83 -0.64 26.07 -0.86
CA ASP A 83 -1.67 25.68 0.11
C ASP A 83 -1.09 25.12 1.42
N GLY A 84 0.24 25.09 1.55
CA GLY A 84 0.96 24.58 2.73
C GLY A 84 1.02 23.06 2.78
N LYS A 85 0.60 22.38 1.71
CA LYS A 85 0.69 20.91 1.58
C LYS A 85 1.87 20.52 0.69
N THR A 86 2.33 19.30 0.88
CA THR A 86 3.28 18.66 -0.03
C THR A 86 2.52 17.86 -1.06
N TRP A 87 2.76 18.11 -2.33
CA TRP A 87 2.22 17.31 -3.42
C TRP A 87 3.23 16.26 -3.84
N VAL A 88 2.77 15.02 -3.92
CA VAL A 88 3.54 13.92 -4.49
C VAL A 88 2.97 13.60 -5.86
N ARG A 89 3.79 13.77 -6.91
CA ARG A 89 3.50 13.20 -8.22
C ARG A 89 4.23 11.88 -8.32
N TYR A 90 3.48 10.81 -8.39
CA TYR A 90 4.01 9.46 -8.44
C TYR A 90 3.77 8.85 -9.82
N MET A 91 4.76 8.12 -10.32
CA MET A 91 4.64 7.29 -11.51
C MET A 91 5.10 5.87 -11.20
N HIS A 92 4.28 4.90 -11.63
CA HIS A 92 4.65 3.50 -11.69
C HIS A 92 4.54 3.01 -13.12
N ALA A 93 5.68 2.67 -13.73
CA ALA A 93 5.74 2.07 -15.05
C ALA A 93 6.32 0.66 -14.98
N GLY A 94 5.86 -0.22 -15.86
CA GLY A 94 6.37 -1.59 -15.92
C GLY A 94 5.86 -2.33 -17.14
N ILE A 95 6.12 -3.63 -17.17
CA ILE A 95 5.69 -4.52 -18.26
C ILE A 95 5.08 -5.81 -17.73
N PHE A 96 3.97 -6.22 -18.33
CA PHE A 96 3.44 -7.56 -18.17
C PHE A 96 4.06 -8.48 -19.22
N LEU A 97 4.81 -9.48 -18.77
CA LEU A 97 5.46 -10.45 -19.67
C LEU A 97 4.51 -11.52 -20.19
N GLN A 98 3.42 -11.78 -19.47
CA GLN A 98 2.43 -12.79 -19.84
C GLN A 98 1.67 -12.35 -21.09
N ASP A 99 1.46 -13.29 -22.01
CA ASP A 99 0.56 -13.05 -23.14
C ASP A 99 -0.88 -13.08 -22.63
N MET A 100 -1.64 -12.03 -22.95
CA MET A 100 -3.00 -11.85 -22.46
C MET A 100 -3.81 -11.04 -23.49
N ASP A 101 -5.11 -11.32 -23.55
CA ASP A 101 -6.04 -10.55 -24.38
C ASP A 101 -6.26 -9.12 -23.83
N ASP A 102 -6.98 -8.30 -24.59
CA ASP A 102 -7.21 -6.90 -24.24
C ASP A 102 -8.00 -6.76 -22.93
N ASP A 103 -8.96 -7.63 -22.66
CA ASP A 103 -9.79 -7.59 -21.45
C ASP A 103 -8.98 -7.98 -20.20
N SER A 104 -8.18 -9.05 -20.28
CA SER A 104 -7.29 -9.48 -19.21
C SER A 104 -6.23 -8.42 -18.92
N TRP A 105 -5.67 -7.79 -19.97
CA TRP A 105 -4.73 -6.68 -19.80
C TRP A 105 -5.37 -5.48 -19.13
N ALA A 106 -6.57 -5.09 -19.55
CA ALA A 106 -7.30 -3.97 -18.96
C ALA A 106 -7.60 -4.22 -17.47
N ASN A 107 -7.96 -5.47 -17.11
CA ASN A 107 -8.18 -5.86 -15.72
C ASN A 107 -6.90 -5.79 -14.88
N GLN A 108 -5.76 -6.27 -15.41
CA GLN A 108 -4.47 -6.17 -14.72
C GLN A 108 -4.03 -4.70 -14.54
N TYR A 109 -4.19 -3.88 -15.57
CA TYR A 109 -3.89 -2.46 -15.52
C TYR A 109 -4.76 -1.72 -14.47
N ASP A 110 -6.06 -1.96 -14.45
CA ASP A 110 -6.95 -1.39 -13.44
C ASP A 110 -6.59 -1.88 -12.02
N GLY A 111 -6.17 -3.15 -11.89
CA GLY A 111 -5.60 -3.69 -10.66
C GLY A 111 -4.39 -2.89 -10.18
N VAL A 112 -3.40 -2.64 -11.05
CA VAL A 112 -2.21 -1.82 -10.70
C VAL A 112 -2.61 -0.40 -10.30
N ARG A 113 -3.53 0.21 -11.05
CA ARG A 113 -4.01 1.57 -10.75
C ARG A 113 -4.67 1.66 -9.38
N LYS A 114 -5.59 0.74 -9.06
CA LYS A 114 -6.30 0.73 -7.78
C LYS A 114 -5.37 0.45 -6.59
N HIS A 115 -4.40 -0.45 -6.74
CA HIS A 115 -3.37 -0.67 -5.71
C HIS A 115 -2.52 0.58 -5.51
N THR A 116 -2.12 1.25 -6.60
CA THR A 116 -1.37 2.50 -6.55
C THR A 116 -2.13 3.57 -5.77
N ASP A 117 -3.41 3.78 -6.09
CA ASP A 117 -4.25 4.75 -5.37
C ASP A 117 -4.30 4.46 -3.87
N PHE A 118 -4.42 3.17 -3.48
CA PHE A 118 -4.47 2.77 -2.07
C PHE A 118 -3.13 2.94 -1.34
N TYR A 119 -2.01 2.66 -2.00
CA TYR A 119 -0.68 2.90 -1.43
C TYR A 119 -0.38 4.39 -1.26
N GLN A 120 -0.76 5.24 -2.21
CA GLN A 120 -0.59 6.69 -2.09
C GLN A 120 -1.47 7.29 -0.99
N HIS A 121 -2.69 6.77 -0.81
CA HIS A 121 -3.51 7.11 0.35
C HIS A 121 -2.86 6.67 1.67
N THR A 122 -2.29 5.47 1.70
CA THR A 122 -1.61 4.96 2.91
C THR A 122 -0.37 5.79 3.25
N LEU A 123 0.41 6.22 2.25
CA LEU A 123 1.50 7.17 2.42
C LEU A 123 1.01 8.49 3.04
N ALA A 124 -0.10 9.04 2.54
CA ALA A 124 -0.68 10.28 3.07
C ALA A 124 -1.11 10.14 4.54
N GLU A 125 -1.76 9.04 4.91
CA GLU A 125 -2.13 8.77 6.31
C GLU A 125 -0.88 8.57 7.19
N TYR A 126 0.13 7.83 6.72
CA TYR A 126 1.38 7.66 7.46
C TYR A 126 2.08 8.99 7.72
N VAL A 127 2.27 9.82 6.69
CA VAL A 127 2.94 11.12 6.85
C VAL A 127 2.16 12.03 7.80
N LYS A 128 0.82 12.05 7.69
CA LYS A 128 -0.02 12.92 8.52
C LYS A 128 0.00 12.54 10.00
N TYR A 129 -0.05 11.25 10.33
CA TYR A 129 -0.27 10.80 11.70
C TYR A 129 0.95 10.16 12.36
N PHE A 130 1.91 9.67 11.57
CA PHE A 130 2.99 8.79 12.04
C PHE A 130 4.37 9.15 11.48
N ALA A 131 4.54 10.31 10.83
CA ALA A 131 5.82 10.72 10.25
C ALA A 131 6.99 10.59 11.24
N GLY A 132 8.07 9.98 10.77
CA GLY A 132 9.28 9.73 11.57
C GLY A 132 9.21 8.48 12.46
N GLN A 133 8.06 7.82 12.56
CA GLN A 133 7.93 6.54 13.29
C GLN A 133 8.24 5.36 12.35
N GLN A 134 8.82 4.31 12.92
CA GLN A 134 9.05 3.04 12.23
C GLN A 134 7.98 2.05 12.68
N ALA A 135 7.35 1.36 11.73
CA ALA A 135 6.36 0.33 12.06
C ALA A 135 7.01 -1.05 12.18
N SER A 136 6.56 -1.84 13.15
CA SER A 136 6.62 -3.29 13.01
C SER A 136 5.60 -3.68 11.94
N TYR A 137 6.03 -4.48 10.97
CA TYR A 137 5.26 -4.84 9.78
C TYR A 137 4.87 -6.31 9.80
N ALA A 138 3.61 -6.59 9.50
CA ALA A 138 3.16 -7.93 9.17
C ALA A 138 2.32 -7.91 7.89
N GLU A 139 2.48 -8.95 7.08
CA GLU A 139 1.62 -9.25 5.94
C GLU A 139 1.04 -10.64 6.13
N VAL A 140 -0.26 -10.77 5.92
CA VAL A 140 -0.95 -12.07 5.96
C VAL A 140 -1.83 -12.23 4.74
N GLN A 141 -1.90 -13.47 4.27
CA GLN A 141 -2.69 -13.87 3.12
C GLN A 141 -3.77 -14.82 3.60
N GLY A 142 -4.98 -14.66 3.09
CA GLY A 142 -6.11 -15.50 3.45
C GLY A 142 -5.97 -16.93 2.94
N PRO A 143 -6.78 -17.86 3.46
CA PRO A 143 -6.83 -19.21 2.94
C PRO A 143 -7.40 -19.22 1.51
N GLU A 144 -7.25 -20.34 0.81
CA GLU A 144 -7.77 -20.52 -0.56
C GLU A 144 -9.26 -20.16 -0.70
N ALA A 145 -10.06 -20.47 0.33
CA ALA A 145 -11.50 -20.13 0.38
C ALA A 145 -11.78 -18.63 0.25
N SER A 146 -10.82 -17.77 0.61
CA SER A 146 -10.91 -16.32 0.46
C SER A 146 -10.64 -15.83 -0.97
N GLY A 147 -10.51 -16.73 -1.94
CA GLY A 147 -10.50 -16.42 -3.37
C GLY A 147 -11.89 -16.28 -4.00
N SER A 148 -12.98 -16.49 -3.25
CA SER A 148 -14.34 -16.37 -3.78
C SER A 148 -14.70 -14.92 -4.14
N PRO A 149 -15.65 -14.68 -5.07
CA PRO A 149 -16.07 -13.32 -5.44
C PRO A 149 -16.58 -12.49 -4.24
N GLU A 150 -17.24 -13.13 -3.28
CA GLU A 150 -17.85 -12.48 -2.11
C GLU A 150 -16.86 -12.34 -0.93
N ALA A 151 -15.63 -12.83 -1.05
CA ALA A 151 -14.70 -12.93 0.06
C ALA A 151 -14.40 -11.57 0.71
N PHE A 152 -14.17 -10.52 -0.09
CA PHE A 152 -13.87 -9.20 0.46
C PHE A 152 -15.08 -8.52 1.11
N LEU A 153 -16.31 -8.79 0.63
CA LEU A 153 -17.53 -8.33 1.31
C LEU A 153 -17.65 -8.96 2.70
N THR A 154 -17.32 -10.25 2.82
CA THR A 154 -17.27 -10.96 4.10
C THR A 154 -16.27 -10.29 5.07
N LEU A 155 -15.09 -9.88 4.57
CA LEU A 155 -14.13 -9.14 5.36
C LEU A 155 -14.64 -7.77 5.78
N LYS A 156 -15.22 -6.98 4.87
CA LYS A 156 -15.77 -5.67 5.19
C LYS A 156 -16.85 -5.76 6.27
N ALA A 157 -17.71 -6.79 6.21
CA ALA A 157 -18.68 -7.06 7.26
C ALA A 157 -18.01 -7.34 8.61
N ALA A 158 -16.99 -8.19 8.63
CA ALA A 158 -16.29 -8.60 9.85
C ALA A 158 -15.55 -7.45 10.55
N ILE A 159 -15.06 -6.46 9.80
CA ILE A 159 -14.40 -5.27 10.36
C ILE A 159 -15.37 -4.11 10.64
N GLY A 160 -16.68 -4.29 10.38
CA GLY A 160 -17.69 -3.24 10.56
C GLY A 160 -17.70 -2.16 9.48
N ALA A 161 -17.07 -2.41 8.32
CA ALA A 161 -16.95 -1.46 7.21
C ALA A 161 -18.01 -1.63 6.10
N GLN A 162 -18.93 -2.59 6.23
CA GLN A 162 -19.96 -2.83 5.20
C GLN A 162 -20.93 -1.65 5.05
N ASP A 163 -21.40 -1.10 6.18
CA ASP A 163 -22.38 -0.01 6.21
C ASP A 163 -21.79 1.34 6.68
N ALA A 164 -20.48 1.36 6.97
CA ALA A 164 -19.79 2.56 7.44
C ALA A 164 -19.39 3.50 6.27
N GLN A 165 -19.34 4.78 6.57
CA GLN A 165 -18.86 5.83 5.68
C GLN A 165 -17.39 6.16 5.96
N LEU A 166 -16.71 6.75 4.99
CA LEU A 166 -15.34 7.25 5.20
C LEU A 166 -15.32 8.28 6.33
N GLY A 167 -14.40 8.11 7.27
CA GLY A 167 -14.29 8.92 8.48
C GLY A 167 -15.07 8.40 9.69
N ASP A 168 -15.93 7.39 9.51
CA ASP A 168 -16.63 6.79 10.64
C ASP A 168 -15.68 6.01 11.56
N SER A 169 -16.00 6.04 12.85
CA SER A 169 -15.38 5.15 13.83
C SER A 169 -16.01 3.76 13.72
N ILE A 170 -15.19 2.76 13.43
CA ILE A 170 -15.59 1.35 13.39
C ILE A 170 -14.84 0.55 14.44
N GLY A 171 -15.41 -0.58 14.84
CA GLY A 171 -14.81 -1.47 15.84
C GLY A 171 -14.98 -2.93 15.47
N PHE A 172 -13.94 -3.73 15.72
CA PHE A 172 -13.96 -5.17 15.49
C PHE A 172 -13.01 -5.87 16.45
N THR A 173 -13.23 -7.17 16.68
CA THR A 173 -12.42 -7.97 17.61
C THR A 173 -11.54 -8.94 16.85
N VAL A 174 -10.25 -8.93 17.16
CA VAL A 174 -9.28 -9.92 16.66
C VAL A 174 -8.86 -10.81 17.84
N PRO A 175 -9.17 -12.12 17.81
CA PRO A 175 -8.73 -13.04 18.85
C PRO A 175 -7.22 -12.96 19.10
N GLY A 176 -6.84 -12.79 20.37
CA GLY A 176 -5.43 -12.60 20.76
C GLY A 176 -4.94 -11.15 20.75
N LEU A 177 -5.65 -10.22 20.10
CA LEU A 177 -5.36 -8.78 20.12
C LEU A 177 -6.43 -7.95 20.85
N GLY A 178 -7.64 -8.49 20.97
CA GLY A 178 -8.75 -7.82 21.65
C GLY A 178 -9.58 -6.96 20.70
N GLU A 179 -10.25 -5.97 21.26
CA GLU A 179 -11.07 -5.03 20.52
C GLU A 179 -10.18 -3.94 19.88
N ILE A 180 -10.36 -3.72 18.60
CA ILE A 180 -9.73 -2.67 17.81
C ILE A 180 -10.82 -1.66 17.47
N THR A 181 -10.56 -0.39 17.78
CA THR A 181 -11.40 0.74 17.35
C THR A 181 -10.55 1.69 16.54
N GLY A 182 -11.05 2.09 15.36
CA GLY A 182 -10.32 2.97 14.45
C GLY A 182 -11.25 3.69 13.49
N VAL A 183 -10.66 4.56 12.68
CA VAL A 183 -11.35 5.32 11.64
C VAL A 183 -11.24 4.58 10.32
N LEU A 184 -12.36 4.40 9.62
CA LEU A 184 -12.36 3.93 8.23
C LEU A 184 -11.83 5.05 7.32
N ASP A 185 -10.54 5.00 7.01
CA ASP A 185 -9.84 6.04 6.23
C ASP A 185 -9.90 5.79 4.72
N TYR A 186 -10.19 4.55 4.30
CA TYR A 186 -10.29 4.15 2.90
C TYR A 186 -11.32 3.03 2.75
N SER A 187 -12.14 3.08 1.70
CA SER A 187 -13.16 2.06 1.44
C SER A 187 -13.55 2.10 -0.03
N THR A 188 -13.27 1.02 -0.74
CA THR A 188 -13.70 0.77 -2.11
C THR A 188 -14.32 -0.62 -2.20
N GLU A 189 -14.59 -1.07 -3.42
CA GLU A 189 -15.02 -2.45 -3.68
C GLU A 189 -13.95 -3.49 -3.32
N HIS A 190 -12.65 -3.14 -3.41
CA HIS A 190 -11.55 -4.11 -3.26
C HIS A 190 -10.51 -3.73 -2.22
N PHE A 191 -10.66 -2.61 -1.52
CA PHE A 191 -9.71 -2.16 -0.50
C PHE A 191 -10.43 -1.50 0.65
N ALA A 192 -9.88 -1.66 1.86
CA ALA A 192 -10.33 -0.95 3.05
C ALA A 192 -9.11 -0.59 3.91
N GLY A 193 -9.13 0.61 4.49
CA GLY A 193 -8.09 1.12 5.37
C GLY A 193 -8.69 1.53 6.71
N VAL A 194 -8.13 1.01 7.80
CA VAL A 194 -8.49 1.40 9.16
C VAL A 194 -7.27 1.98 9.85
N ARG A 195 -7.38 3.22 10.32
CA ARG A 195 -6.34 3.87 11.12
C ARG A 195 -6.78 3.95 12.57
N THR A 196 -5.89 3.57 13.47
CA THR A 196 -6.02 3.81 14.92
C THR A 196 -5.05 4.92 15.34
N GLU A 197 -4.92 5.17 16.64
CA GLU A 197 -3.87 6.04 17.16
C GLU A 197 -2.45 5.46 17.01
N LYS A 198 -2.35 4.15 16.74
CA LYS A 198 -1.11 3.37 16.88
C LYS A 198 -0.81 2.44 15.72
N ALA A 199 -1.75 2.30 14.78
CA ALA A 199 -1.62 1.36 13.68
C ALA A 199 -2.33 1.82 12.40
N LEU A 200 -1.83 1.34 11.27
CA LEU A 200 -2.56 1.28 10.00
C LEU A 200 -2.84 -0.18 9.66
N TYR A 201 -4.12 -0.52 9.51
CA TYR A 201 -4.56 -1.81 8.96
C TYR A 201 -5.04 -1.59 7.53
N ARG A 202 -4.49 -2.36 6.59
CA ARG A 202 -4.77 -2.22 5.16
C ARG A 202 -5.23 -3.55 4.61
N PHE A 203 -6.49 -3.62 4.19
CA PHE A 203 -7.15 -4.84 3.73
C PHE A 203 -7.26 -4.82 2.20
N PHE A 204 -6.93 -5.95 1.59
CA PHE A 204 -6.83 -6.13 0.15
C PHE A 204 -7.77 -7.24 -0.33
N GLY A 205 -8.75 -6.89 -1.14
CA GLY A 205 -9.63 -7.80 -1.87
C GLY A 205 -8.98 -8.32 -3.14
N ARG A 206 -7.80 -8.95 -3.04
CA ARG A 206 -7.07 -9.43 -4.22
C ARG A 206 -7.72 -10.64 -4.90
N ASN A 207 -8.76 -11.20 -4.29
CA ASN A 207 -9.68 -12.15 -4.92
C ASN A 207 -10.29 -11.60 -6.22
N ALA A 208 -10.53 -10.29 -6.30
CA ALA A 208 -10.98 -9.64 -7.54
C ALA A 208 -9.93 -9.68 -8.68
N PHE A 209 -8.66 -9.92 -8.35
CA PHE A 209 -7.53 -9.93 -9.27
C PHE A 209 -6.88 -11.32 -9.41
N GLY A 210 -7.62 -12.38 -9.08
CA GLY A 210 -7.17 -13.78 -9.23
C GLY A 210 -6.26 -14.29 -8.09
N SER A 211 -6.32 -13.65 -6.93
CA SER A 211 -5.59 -14.06 -5.72
C SER A 211 -6.56 -14.31 -4.55
N VAL A 212 -6.12 -14.09 -3.33
CA VAL A 212 -6.89 -14.25 -2.09
C VAL A 212 -7.02 -12.91 -1.37
N VAL A 213 -7.97 -12.80 -0.44
CA VAL A 213 -8.01 -11.64 0.46
C VAL A 213 -6.73 -11.60 1.30
N GLY A 214 -6.19 -10.42 1.58
CA GLY A 214 -5.02 -10.27 2.45
C GLY A 214 -5.08 -8.99 3.26
N LEU A 215 -4.14 -8.83 4.19
CA LEU A 215 -3.93 -7.55 4.87
C LEU A 215 -2.45 -7.29 5.17
N THR A 216 -2.11 -6.00 5.25
CA THR A 216 -0.89 -5.53 5.88
C THR A 216 -1.22 -4.78 7.16
N VAL A 217 -0.30 -4.86 8.10
CA VAL A 217 -0.37 -4.27 9.43
C VAL A 217 0.90 -3.45 9.64
N HIS A 218 0.71 -2.19 10.00
CA HIS A 218 1.79 -1.28 10.38
C HIS A 218 1.54 -0.85 11.83
N GLU A 219 2.17 -1.51 12.80
CA GLU A 219 2.07 -1.17 14.24
C GLU A 219 3.22 -0.24 14.62
N PHE A 220 2.94 0.92 15.22
CA PHE A 220 3.95 1.94 15.55
C PHE A 220 4.41 1.92 17.01
N ASP A 221 3.70 1.22 17.91
CA ASP A 221 4.04 1.17 19.33
C ASP A 221 4.20 -0.26 19.89
N ALA A 222 4.06 -1.27 19.03
CA ALA A 222 4.11 -2.68 19.38
C ALA A 222 4.61 -3.53 18.20
N GLU A 223 4.90 -4.79 18.48
CA GLU A 223 5.17 -5.78 17.43
C GLU A 223 3.88 -6.16 16.69
N ALA A 224 3.92 -6.18 15.36
CA ALA A 224 2.80 -6.62 14.55
C ALA A 224 2.60 -8.13 14.71
N ASN A 225 1.51 -8.53 15.37
CA ASN A 225 1.21 -9.94 15.64
C ASN A 225 0.60 -10.62 14.40
N GLY A 226 1.43 -10.90 13.40
CA GLY A 226 1.02 -11.56 12.17
C GLY A 226 0.33 -12.92 12.41
N ALA A 227 0.70 -13.66 13.46
CA ALA A 227 0.07 -14.94 13.76
C ALA A 227 -1.39 -14.80 14.22
N ALA A 228 -1.70 -13.80 15.05
CA ALA A 228 -3.08 -13.50 15.44
C ALA A 228 -3.92 -13.07 14.24
N TRP A 229 -3.38 -12.20 13.39
CA TRP A 229 -4.03 -11.77 12.15
C TRP A 229 -4.26 -12.92 11.16
N GLN A 230 -3.28 -13.79 10.99
CA GLN A 230 -3.40 -14.99 10.16
C GLN A 230 -4.49 -15.92 10.71
N SER A 231 -4.52 -16.14 12.03
CA SER A 231 -5.55 -16.98 12.67
C SER A 231 -6.94 -16.38 12.54
N TRP A 232 -7.09 -15.06 12.65
CA TRP A 232 -8.36 -14.38 12.47
C TRP A 232 -8.84 -14.48 11.02
N LEU A 233 -7.97 -14.23 10.05
CA LEU A 233 -8.30 -14.32 8.64
C LEU A 233 -8.65 -15.75 8.22
N ASN A 234 -7.93 -16.76 8.74
CA ASN A 234 -8.27 -18.16 8.53
C ASN A 234 -9.59 -18.57 9.20
N GLY A 235 -9.97 -17.95 10.31
CA GLY A 235 -11.24 -18.24 10.99
C GLY A 235 -12.45 -17.58 10.31
N LEU A 236 -12.20 -16.60 9.44
CA LEU A 236 -13.25 -15.87 8.73
C LEU A 236 -13.75 -16.61 7.47
N TYR A 237 -12.95 -17.51 6.92
CA TYR A 237 -13.22 -18.24 5.67
C TYR A 237 -13.12 -19.75 5.86
#